data_AF-H0A0E5-F1
#
_entry.id   AF-H0A0E5-F1
#
_cell.length_a   1.000
_cell.length_b   1.000
_cell.length_c   1.000
_cell.angle_alpha   90.00
_cell.angle_beta   90.00
_cell.angle_gamma   90.00
#
_symmetry.space_group_name_H-M   'P 1'
#
loop_
_entity.id
_entity.type
_entity.pdbx_description
1 polymer ?
#
loop_
_entity_poly.entity_id
_entity_poly.type
_entity_poly.pdbx_seq_one_letter_code
_entity_poly.pdbx_strand_id
1 'polypeptide(L)'
;MSDSTDDDEFDLGISLETVATVVDHLRAIQDDEGDENIDPDDEEPEEGEEDFDEDTLATFIEELNEDEQAALVALAWTGRGDYEADQWEEAVAMAKERGAGLSTAEYLLQMDMAGDLVAEGLAVFGISVEDVER
;
A
#
# COMPACT_ATOMS: atom_id res chain seq x y z
N MET A 1 -36.55 -3.75 4.63
CA MET A 1 -35.86 -2.55 4.12
C MET A 1 -34.90 -3.02 3.07
N SER A 2 -34.93 -2.42 1.88
CA SER A 2 -33.89 -2.68 0.89
C SER A 2 -32.58 -2.15 1.47
N ASP A 3 -31.63 -3.03 1.71
CA ASP A 3 -30.22 -2.68 1.88
C ASP A 3 -29.70 -2.42 0.47
N SER A 4 -30.09 -1.28 -0.08
CA SER A 4 -29.52 -0.74 -1.30
C SER A 4 -28.34 0.10 -0.85
N THR A 5 -27.25 -0.55 -0.46
CA THR A 5 -25.94 0.03 -0.71
C THR A 5 -25.77 -0.11 -2.23
N ASP A 6 -26.38 0.82 -2.97
CA ASP A 6 -25.85 1.23 -4.26
C ASP A 6 -24.48 1.86 -3.92
N ASP A 7 -23.52 0.98 -3.63
CA ASP A 7 -22.11 1.25 -3.79
C ASP A 7 -21.98 1.39 -5.30
N ASP A 8 -21.81 2.61 -5.79
CA ASP A 8 -20.96 2.79 -6.97
C ASP A 8 -19.63 2.14 -6.56
N GLU A 9 -19.51 0.83 -6.74
CA GLU A 9 -18.31 0.04 -6.44
C GLU A 9 -17.23 0.68 -7.31
N PHE A 10 -16.48 1.61 -6.72
CA PHE A 10 -15.45 2.35 -7.43
C PHE A 10 -14.44 1.31 -7.90
N ASP A 11 -14.31 1.16 -9.22
CA ASP A 11 -13.35 0.23 -9.80
C ASP A 11 -11.94 0.79 -9.61
N LEU A 12 -11.31 0.36 -8.51
CA LEU A 12 -9.93 0.70 -8.20
C LEU A 12 -8.94 -0.06 -9.10
N GLY A 13 -9.40 -1.01 -9.93
CA GLY A 13 -8.52 -1.84 -10.76
C GLY A 13 -7.58 -2.75 -9.95
N ILE A 14 -7.81 -2.89 -8.64
CA ILE A 14 -7.09 -3.75 -7.71
C ILE A 14 -8.06 -4.28 -6.66
N SER A 15 -7.87 -5.52 -6.20
CA SER A 15 -8.72 -6.11 -5.17
C SER A 15 -8.47 -5.49 -3.79
N LEU A 16 -9.52 -5.36 -2.98
CA LEU A 16 -9.40 -4.83 -1.61
C LEU A 16 -8.51 -5.71 -0.73
N GLU A 17 -8.56 -7.04 -0.91
CA GLU A 17 -7.70 -8.01 -0.21
C GLU A 17 -6.21 -7.74 -0.50
N THR A 18 -5.87 -7.49 -1.77
CA THR A 18 -4.50 -7.14 -2.16
C THR A 18 -4.06 -5.84 -1.51
N VAL A 19 -4.92 -4.81 -1.52
CA VAL A 19 -4.61 -3.51 -0.87
C VAL A 19 -4.38 -3.69 0.62
N ALA A 20 -5.28 -4.40 1.31
CA ALA A 20 -5.16 -4.66 2.75
C ALA A 20 -3.88 -5.44 3.09
N THR A 21 -3.56 -6.46 2.28
CA THR A 21 -2.32 -7.22 2.40
C THR A 21 -1.12 -6.28 2.30
N VAL A 22 -1.02 -5.46 1.25
CA VAL A 22 0.11 -4.52 1.08
C VAL A 22 0.21 -3.53 2.24
N VAL A 23 -0.92 -3.00 2.73
CA VAL A 23 -0.95 -2.07 3.86
C VAL A 23 -0.40 -2.71 5.13
N ASP A 24 -0.87 -3.91 5.49
CA ASP A 24 -0.42 -4.62 6.69
C ASP A 24 1.10 -4.82 6.68
N HIS A 25 1.65 -5.20 5.52
CA HIS A 25 3.08 -5.45 5.34
C HIS A 25 3.91 -4.16 5.36
N LEU A 26 3.46 -3.10 4.68
CA LEU A 26 4.14 -1.81 4.73
C LEU A 26 4.21 -1.27 6.16
N ARG A 27 3.13 -1.40 6.94
CA ARG A 27 3.10 -0.99 8.35
C ARG A 27 4.05 -1.82 9.20
N ALA A 28 4.06 -3.14 9.02
CA ALA A 28 4.97 -4.02 9.78
C ALA A 28 6.45 -3.66 9.55
N ILE A 29 6.83 -3.44 8.29
CA ILE A 29 8.20 -3.00 7.93
C ILE A 29 8.51 -1.64 8.56
N GLN A 30 7.60 -0.67 8.45
CA GLN A 30 7.79 0.69 8.95
C GLN A 30 7.85 0.78 10.48
N ASP A 31 7.15 -0.12 11.18
CA ASP A 31 7.22 -0.23 12.64
C ASP A 31 8.54 -0.85 13.11
N ASP A 32 9.11 -1.79 12.34
CA ASP A 32 10.39 -2.45 12.63
C ASP A 32 11.61 -1.52 12.38
N GLU A 33 11.61 -0.79 11.25
CA GLU A 33 12.63 0.22 10.94
C GLU A 33 12.67 1.37 11.97
N GLY A 34 11.59 1.57 12.73
CA GLY A 34 11.48 2.58 13.78
C GLY A 34 12.32 2.31 15.04
N ASP A 35 12.90 1.11 15.20
CA ASP A 35 13.74 0.73 16.34
C ASP A 35 15.25 0.81 16.02
N GLU A 36 15.68 1.88 15.35
CA GLU A 36 17.10 2.16 15.12
C GLU A 36 17.86 2.70 16.37
N ASN A 37 17.38 2.41 17.59
CA ASN A 37 18.15 2.56 18.84
C ASN A 37 18.85 1.26 19.25
N ILE A 38 19.36 0.51 18.27
CA ILE A 38 20.26 -0.61 18.53
C ILE A 38 21.56 -0.06 19.13
N ASP A 39 21.74 -0.27 20.44
CA ASP A 39 23.02 -0.06 21.10
C ASP A 39 24.03 -1.04 20.46
N PRO A 40 25.16 -0.57 19.89
CA PRO A 40 26.07 -1.42 19.12
C PRO A 40 26.77 -2.55 19.92
N ASP A 41 26.43 -2.72 21.21
CA ASP A 41 26.91 -3.77 22.11
C ASP A 41 25.87 -4.89 22.37
N ASP A 42 24.63 -4.78 21.86
CA ASP A 42 23.58 -5.81 22.04
C ASP A 42 23.48 -6.69 20.77
N GLU A 43 24.53 -7.47 20.50
CA GLU A 43 24.48 -8.56 19.51
C GLU A 43 23.67 -9.75 20.10
N GLU A 44 22.36 -9.60 20.27
CA GLU A 44 21.49 -10.78 20.28
C GLU A 44 21.28 -11.22 18.83
N PRO A 45 21.51 -12.51 18.49
CA PRO A 45 21.10 -12.99 17.19
C PRO A 45 19.57 -12.96 17.17
N GLU A 46 19.01 -11.99 16.46
CA GLU A 46 17.64 -12.01 16.00
C GLU A 46 17.45 -13.32 15.23
N GLU A 47 16.99 -14.37 15.92
CA GLU A 47 16.37 -15.53 15.28
C GLU A 47 15.00 -15.04 14.79
N GLY A 48 15.04 -14.13 13.80
CA GLY A 48 13.86 -13.52 13.20
C GLY A 48 12.97 -14.61 12.67
N GLU A 49 11.74 -14.62 13.16
CA GLU A 49 10.64 -15.39 12.61
C GLU A 49 10.59 -15.08 11.09
N GLU A 50 10.09 -16.01 10.26
CA GLU A 50 9.91 -15.78 8.82
C GLU A 50 8.78 -14.75 8.59
N ASP A 51 8.94 -13.57 9.19
CA ASP A 51 8.12 -12.41 9.02
C ASP A 51 8.33 -11.91 7.60
N PHE A 52 7.29 -11.32 7.09
CA PHE A 52 7.12 -11.13 5.67
C PHE A 52 7.94 -9.88 5.27
N ASP A 53 9.24 -10.10 5.06
CA ASP A 53 10.29 -9.08 4.90
C ASP A 53 10.06 -8.17 3.66
N GLU A 54 10.78 -7.05 3.60
CA GLU A 54 10.79 -6.10 2.46
C GLU A 54 10.91 -6.79 1.09
N ASP A 55 11.79 -7.78 0.95
CA ASP A 55 12.00 -8.55 -0.28
C ASP A 55 10.76 -9.35 -0.69
N THR A 56 10.02 -9.88 0.29
CA THR A 56 8.80 -10.65 0.06
C THR A 56 7.67 -9.72 -0.40
N LEU A 57 7.48 -8.58 0.27
CA LEU A 57 6.52 -7.57 -0.16
C LEU A 57 6.87 -7.02 -1.55
N ALA A 58 8.14 -6.77 -1.81
CA ALA A 58 8.60 -6.29 -3.11
C ALA A 58 8.24 -7.28 -4.22
N THR A 59 8.58 -8.56 -4.02
CA THR A 59 8.24 -9.63 -4.96
C THR A 59 6.72 -9.70 -5.18
N PHE A 60 5.93 -9.65 -4.10
CA PHE A 60 4.47 -9.68 -4.19
C PHE A 60 3.91 -8.55 -5.05
N ILE A 61 4.39 -7.32 -4.86
CA ILE A 61 3.98 -6.15 -5.65
C ILE A 61 4.44 -6.30 -7.11
N GLU A 62 5.63 -6.83 -7.36
CA GLU A 62 6.15 -7.05 -8.72
C GLU A 62 5.38 -8.12 -9.51
N GLU A 63 4.75 -9.08 -8.82
CA GLU A 63 3.90 -10.10 -9.45
C GLU A 63 2.50 -9.58 -9.85
N LEU A 64 2.07 -8.44 -9.30
CA LEU A 64 0.85 -7.76 -9.71
C LEU A 64 0.96 -7.23 -11.13
N ASN A 65 -0.19 -7.07 -11.80
CA ASN A 65 -0.18 -6.47 -13.13
C ASN A 65 0.08 -4.95 -13.07
N GLU A 66 0.45 -4.34 -14.21
CA GLU A 66 0.81 -2.91 -14.28
C GLU A 66 -0.32 -1.99 -13.78
N ASP A 67 -1.58 -2.36 -14.01
CA ASP A 67 -2.74 -1.58 -13.56
C ASP A 67 -2.88 -1.62 -12.03
N GLU A 68 -2.71 -2.80 -11.44
CA GLU A 68 -2.76 -3.02 -9.98
C GLU A 68 -1.59 -2.31 -9.27
N GLN A 69 -0.37 -2.42 -9.81
CA GLN A 69 0.78 -1.70 -9.26
C GLN A 69 0.58 -0.18 -9.29
N ALA A 70 0.06 0.34 -10.41
CA ALA A 70 -0.26 1.76 -10.54
C ALA A 70 -1.37 2.19 -9.57
N ALA A 71 -2.36 1.32 -9.31
CA ALA A 71 -3.42 1.59 -8.34
C ALA A 71 -2.87 1.75 -6.92
N LEU A 72 -1.92 0.92 -6.49
CA LEU A 72 -1.28 1.07 -5.17
C LEU A 72 -0.59 2.43 -5.01
N VAL A 73 0.14 2.87 -6.05
CA VAL A 73 0.80 4.18 -6.05
C VAL A 73 -0.22 5.32 -6.07
N ALA A 74 -1.29 5.19 -6.87
CA ALA A 74 -2.36 6.17 -6.92
C ALA A 74 -3.11 6.28 -5.58
N LEU A 75 -3.33 5.18 -4.86
CA LEU A 75 -3.89 5.19 -3.51
C LEU A 75 -2.98 5.94 -2.56
N ALA A 76 -1.67 5.67 -2.55
CA ALA A 76 -0.73 6.40 -1.71
C ALA A 76 -0.74 7.91 -1.98
N TRP A 77 -0.83 8.34 -3.24
CA TRP A 77 -0.94 9.76 -3.59
C TRP A 77 -2.28 10.37 -3.19
N THR A 78 -3.36 9.60 -3.30
CA THR A 78 -4.71 10.02 -2.88
C THR A 78 -4.76 10.20 -1.37
N GLY A 79 -4.20 9.27 -0.58
CA GLY A 79 -4.12 9.39 0.88
C GLY A 79 -3.19 10.51 1.34
N ARG A 80 -2.15 10.83 0.55
CA ARG A 80 -1.33 12.05 0.75
C ARG A 80 -2.09 13.35 0.47
N GLY A 81 -3.19 13.27 -0.29
CA GLY A 81 -3.99 14.42 -0.69
C GLY A 81 -3.52 15.10 -1.98
N ASP A 82 -2.75 14.41 -2.83
CA ASP A 82 -2.36 14.94 -4.15
C ASP A 82 -3.49 14.83 -5.18
N TYR A 83 -4.39 13.86 -4.98
CA TYR A 83 -5.55 13.58 -5.82
C TYR A 83 -6.78 13.36 -4.94
N GLU A 84 -7.94 13.75 -5.46
CA GLU A 84 -9.26 13.45 -4.87
C GLU A 84 -9.90 12.22 -5.56
N ALA A 85 -10.97 11.65 -4.98
CA ALA A 85 -11.67 10.49 -5.54
C ALA A 85 -12.11 10.68 -7.01
N ASP A 86 -12.55 11.88 -7.38
CA ASP A 86 -12.99 12.20 -8.75
C ASP A 86 -11.81 12.35 -9.74
N GLN A 87 -10.57 12.35 -9.24
CA GLN A 87 -9.34 12.39 -10.03
C GLN A 87 -8.64 11.01 -10.11
N TRP A 88 -9.31 9.94 -9.68
CA TRP A 88 -8.74 8.59 -9.62
C TRP A 88 -8.12 8.12 -10.94
N GLU A 89 -8.84 8.25 -12.06
CA GLU A 89 -8.32 7.82 -13.37
C GLU A 89 -7.05 8.60 -13.77
N GLU A 90 -6.95 9.88 -13.38
CA GLU A 90 -5.76 10.71 -13.63
C GLU A 90 -4.59 10.25 -12.75
N ALA A 91 -4.85 9.96 -11.47
CA ALA A 91 -3.84 9.46 -10.53
C ALA A 91 -3.23 8.13 -11.03
N VAL A 92 -4.08 7.19 -11.46
CA VAL A 92 -3.64 5.89 -12.01
C VAL A 92 -2.84 6.07 -13.30
N ALA A 93 -3.30 6.94 -14.22
CA ALA A 93 -2.57 7.22 -15.45
C ALA A 93 -1.17 7.80 -15.16
N MET A 94 -1.08 8.74 -14.22
CA MET A 94 0.19 9.34 -13.80
C MET A 94 1.10 8.34 -13.08
N ALA A 95 0.54 7.43 -12.30
CA ALA A 95 1.28 6.35 -11.65
C ALA A 95 1.94 5.42 -12.68
N LYS A 96 1.19 5.02 -13.72
CA LYS A 96 1.73 4.23 -14.84
C LYS A 96 2.88 4.92 -15.56
N GLU A 97 2.75 6.22 -15.85
CA GLU A 97 3.81 6.97 -16.53
C GLU A 97 5.09 7.09 -15.68
N ARG A 98 4.96 7.07 -14.34
CA ARG A 98 6.10 7.21 -13.43
C ARG A 98 6.95 5.94 -13.30
N GLY A 99 6.39 4.75 -13.55
CA GLY A 99 7.05 3.43 -13.39
C GLY A 99 8.32 3.18 -14.22
N ALA A 100 8.89 4.20 -14.88
CA ALA A 100 10.06 4.09 -15.74
C ALA A 100 11.42 4.25 -15.01
N GLY A 101 11.45 4.61 -13.73
CA GLY A 101 12.68 4.96 -13.01
C GLY A 101 13.12 4.02 -11.87
N LEU A 102 12.17 3.47 -11.12
CA LEU A 102 12.31 2.51 -10.01
C LEU A 102 11.16 1.50 -10.14
N SER A 103 11.29 0.30 -9.55
CA SER A 103 10.13 -0.60 -9.44
C SER A 103 9.06 0.03 -8.55
N THR A 104 7.79 -0.34 -8.76
CA THR A 104 6.67 0.11 -7.92
C THR A 104 6.88 -0.27 -6.46
N ALA A 105 7.38 -1.49 -6.24
CA ALA A 105 7.76 -2.02 -4.94
C ALA A 105 8.76 -1.12 -4.22
N GLU A 106 9.92 -0.87 -4.84
CA GLU A 106 10.95 0.03 -4.27
C GLU A 106 10.38 1.42 -4.00
N TYR A 107 9.55 1.94 -4.90
CA TYR A 107 8.97 3.26 -4.73
C TYR A 107 8.04 3.36 -3.52
N LEU A 108 7.21 2.33 -3.27
CA LEU A 108 6.32 2.26 -2.11
C LEU A 108 7.09 2.05 -0.81
N LEU A 109 8.08 1.15 -0.79
CA LEU A 109 8.94 0.90 0.38
C LEU A 109 9.71 2.16 0.79
N GLN A 110 10.20 2.96 -0.17
CA GLN A 110 10.89 4.21 0.12
C GLN A 110 9.97 5.37 0.55
N MET A 111 8.65 5.20 0.52
CA MET A 111 7.71 6.25 0.95
C MET A 111 7.46 6.17 2.45
N ASP A 112 7.75 7.27 3.15
CA ASP A 112 7.40 7.43 4.56
C ASP A 112 5.90 7.18 4.78
N MET A 113 5.57 6.33 5.76
CA MET A 113 4.19 5.99 6.13
C MET A 113 3.37 5.43 4.96
N ALA A 114 3.99 4.79 3.96
CA ALA A 114 3.31 4.25 2.79
C ALA A 114 2.09 3.37 3.13
N GLY A 115 2.16 2.53 4.17
CA GLY A 115 1.03 1.70 4.58
C GLY A 115 -0.18 2.55 4.97
N ASP A 116 0.03 3.60 5.76
CA ASP A 116 -1.03 4.53 6.14
C ASP A 116 -1.50 5.38 4.97
N LEU A 117 -0.62 5.82 4.07
CA LEU A 117 -1.01 6.58 2.89
C LEU A 117 -1.92 5.76 1.97
N VAL A 118 -1.62 4.48 1.75
CA VAL A 118 -2.46 3.60 0.93
C VAL A 118 -3.82 3.36 1.63
N ALA A 119 -3.82 3.14 2.95
CA ALA A 119 -5.04 2.98 3.74
C ALA A 119 -5.94 4.22 3.70
N GLU A 120 -5.36 5.41 3.89
CA GLU A 120 -6.09 6.68 3.81
C GLU A 120 -6.60 6.93 2.39
N GLY A 121 -5.83 6.56 1.36
CA GLY A 121 -6.27 6.61 -0.03
C GLY A 121 -7.53 5.77 -0.27
N LEU A 122 -7.60 4.59 0.32
CA LEU A 122 -8.78 3.73 0.27
C LEU A 122 -9.97 4.36 1.03
N ALA A 123 -9.71 5.01 2.16
CA ALA A 123 -10.73 5.71 2.96
C ALA A 123 -11.36 6.91 2.22
N VAL A 124 -10.65 7.53 1.28
CA VAL A 124 -11.22 8.57 0.40
C VAL A 124 -12.39 8.03 -0.44
N PHE A 125 -12.38 6.74 -0.78
CA PHE A 125 -13.48 6.05 -1.47
C PHE A 125 -14.57 5.52 -0.51
N GLY A 126 -14.46 5.84 0.79
CA GLY A 126 -15.39 5.36 1.81
C GLY A 126 -15.14 3.93 2.28
N ILE A 127 -14.00 3.34 1.90
CA ILE A 127 -13.64 1.97 2.23
C ILE A 127 -12.56 1.99 3.32
N SER A 128 -12.83 1.35 4.44
CA SER A 128 -11.86 1.18 5.52
C SER A 128 -11.06 -0.09 5.31
N VAL A 129 -9.73 0.01 5.32
CA VAL A 129 -8.83 -1.16 5.21
C VAL A 129 -9.04 -2.17 6.35
N GLU A 130 -9.48 -1.70 7.51
CA GLU A 130 -9.76 -2.52 8.69
C GLU A 130 -11.04 -3.36 8.54
N ASP A 131 -11.95 -2.94 7.66
CA ASP A 131 -13.22 -3.64 7.40
C ASP A 131 -13.11 -4.63 6.23
N VAL A 132 -11.96 -4.70 5.55
CA VAL A 132 -11.69 -5.65 4.47
C VAL A 132 -11.53 -7.06 5.04
N GLU A 133 -12.32 -8.00 4.52
CA GLU A 133 -12.20 -9.43 4.88
C GLU A 133 -10.89 -10.02 4.34
N ARG A 134 -10.17 -10.78 5.18
CA ARG A 134 -8.86 -11.39 4.91
C ARG A 134 -8.89 -12.88 5.20
#